data_AF-A0A660Z9A0-F1
#
_entry.id   AF-A0A660Z9A0-F1
#
_cell.length_a   1.000
_cell.length_b   1.000
_cell.length_c   1.000
_cell.angle_alpha   90.00
_cell.angle_beta   90.00
_cell.angle_gamma   90.00
#
_symmetry.space_group_name_H-M   'P 1'
#
loop_
_entity.id
_entity.type
_entity.pdbx_description
1 polymer ?
#
loop_
_entity_poly.entity_id
_entity_poly.type
_entity_poly.pdbx_seq_one_letter_code
_entity_poly.pdbx_strand_id
1 'polypeptide(L)'
;MKLLFITILLFPITLFAGKYGEHREIGNRGFNLAIQNLISSHTLGDSLKVLKFFEENLGITYDTIANKYVINSVTFPPNLIAYGELTGLSGDHSTDPLSLEESLRYEFSKANKIVRMHDKAKEEFGVAADDVDIFNIDFTYGLLAVVDESHFYDYGRSFEKQIRDVQKKHIRLLELPKNVEQVFNELEKTNSIAKYITLHSVAINFAEYAGHYFHKDINRSNKLLHYALLYSAFADHYLQDAFAAGHLAVHRTILGAVIDNKQIHDFYNEAGLKVFNLRGDEWISFGDGRMDQGTKEWREHDTYDDLPSDNFTKNYRLAIEATKISVEEVFASYIKARKGDEITFFESIPVYKSEYQEFFLDNYKGLSIIPVPFNSNLNDYDLDPAELSRLKKQNKVIPNRSHLVPRVANTFALIYGWNAFTSNGGMKLGLRFHT
;
A
#
# COMPACT_ATOMS: atom_id res chain seq x y z
N MET A 1 -2.62 -32.30 -16.02
CA MET A 1 -2.19 -31.32 -15.00
C MET A 1 -0.73 -30.88 -15.09
N LYS A 2 0.23 -31.69 -15.56
CA LYS A 2 1.66 -31.26 -15.67
C LYS A 2 2.04 -30.45 -16.93
N LEU A 3 1.18 -30.38 -17.96
CA LEU A 3 1.49 -29.66 -19.21
C LEU A 3 1.06 -28.18 -19.24
N LEU A 4 0.16 -27.76 -18.35
CA LEU A 4 -0.35 -26.36 -18.33
C LEU A 4 0.64 -25.38 -17.68
N PHE A 5 1.61 -25.89 -16.92
CA PHE A 5 2.61 -25.08 -16.23
C PHE A 5 3.79 -24.65 -17.12
N ILE A 6 4.02 -25.33 -18.24
CA ILE A 6 5.22 -25.10 -19.08
C ILE A 6 4.98 -23.99 -20.13
N THR A 7 3.72 -23.64 -20.42
CA THR A 7 3.39 -22.66 -21.47
C THR A 7 3.36 -21.20 -21.00
N ILE A 8 3.48 -20.94 -19.69
CA ILE A 8 3.54 -19.58 -19.11
C ILE A 8 4.98 -19.01 -19.15
N LEU A 9 6.00 -19.84 -19.40
CA LEU A 9 7.43 -19.52 -19.23
C LEU A 9 8.12 -18.79 -20.40
N LEU A 10 7.41 -18.34 -21.44
CA LEU A 10 8.02 -17.73 -22.65
C LEU A 10 7.52 -16.33 -23.00
N PHE A 11 6.78 -15.68 -22.11
CA PHE A 11 6.25 -14.33 -22.34
C PHE A 11 6.84 -13.34 -21.33
N PRO A 12 7.25 -12.12 -21.74
CA PRO A 12 7.40 -11.02 -20.81
C PRO A 12 6.00 -10.60 -20.38
N ILE A 13 5.47 -11.31 -19.38
CA ILE A 13 4.30 -10.86 -18.65
C ILE A 13 4.88 -9.81 -17.69
N THR A 14 4.68 -8.53 -17.98
CA THR A 14 4.70 -7.55 -16.89
C THR A 14 3.64 -8.06 -15.92
N LEU A 15 3.98 -8.33 -14.67
CA LEU A 15 3.00 -8.82 -13.69
C LEU A 15 2.41 -7.60 -12.97
N PHE A 16 1.26 -7.77 -12.31
CA PHE A 16 0.75 -6.72 -11.42
C PHE A 16 1.82 -6.51 -10.36
N ALA A 17 2.25 -5.29 -10.19
CA ALA A 17 3.42 -4.98 -9.40
C ALA A 17 3.17 -3.59 -8.84
N GLY A 18 2.79 -3.52 -7.57
CA GLY A 18 2.81 -2.27 -6.84
C GLY A 18 4.22 -1.69 -6.95
N LYS A 19 4.33 -0.43 -7.36
CA LYS A 19 5.65 0.16 -7.56
C LYS A 19 6.26 0.47 -6.21
N TYR A 20 7.08 -0.43 -5.69
CA TYR A 20 7.91 -0.26 -4.47
C TYR A 20 8.41 1.19 -4.27
N GLY A 21 8.87 1.84 -5.34
CA GLY A 21 9.41 3.21 -5.29
C GLY A 21 8.41 4.28 -4.84
N GLU A 22 7.13 4.10 -5.18
CA GLU A 22 6.01 4.98 -4.84
C GLU A 22 5.60 4.80 -3.37
N HIS A 23 5.28 3.55 -2.97
CA HIS A 23 4.97 3.18 -1.59
C HIS A 23 6.07 3.59 -0.61
N ARG A 24 7.32 3.43 -1.02
CA ARG A 24 8.48 3.82 -0.23
C ARG A 24 8.55 5.32 0.02
N GLU A 25 8.32 6.10 -1.02
CA GLU A 25 8.41 7.55 -0.90
C GLU A 25 7.24 8.11 -0.08
N ILE A 26 6.01 7.58 -0.29
CA ILE A 26 4.84 7.91 0.53
C ILE A 26 5.08 7.54 2.00
N GLY A 27 5.56 6.32 2.25
CA GLY A 27 5.89 5.82 3.59
C GLY A 27 6.90 6.69 4.32
N ASN A 28 8.03 7.02 3.67
CA ASN A 28 9.06 7.87 4.27
C ASN A 28 8.55 9.28 4.57
N ARG A 29 7.76 9.88 3.67
CA ARG A 29 7.20 11.22 3.89
C ARG A 29 6.15 11.25 4.98
N GLY A 30 5.21 10.30 4.96
CA GLY A 30 4.17 10.18 5.97
C GLY A 30 4.77 9.99 7.36
N PHE A 31 5.75 9.09 7.48
CA PHE A 31 6.48 8.88 8.73
C PHE A 31 7.22 10.15 9.20
N ASN A 32 7.99 10.80 8.32
CA ASN A 32 8.70 12.03 8.66
C ASN A 32 7.74 13.12 9.19
N LEU A 33 6.60 13.32 8.52
CA LEU A 33 5.59 14.30 8.94
C LEU A 33 4.95 13.92 10.27
N ALA A 34 4.68 12.63 10.51
CA ALA A 34 4.19 12.16 11.80
C ALA A 34 5.19 12.46 12.93
N ILE A 35 6.49 12.22 12.71
CA ILE A 35 7.52 12.54 13.73
C ILE A 35 7.65 14.05 13.94
N GLN A 36 7.59 14.84 12.87
CA GLN A 36 7.55 16.31 13.00
C GLN A 36 6.37 16.78 13.84
N ASN A 37 5.19 16.16 13.67
CA ASN A 37 4.02 16.48 14.48
C ASN A 37 4.18 16.04 15.95
N LEU A 38 4.82 14.90 16.21
CA LEU A 38 5.16 14.49 17.57
C LEU A 38 6.12 15.47 18.26
N ILE A 39 7.07 16.03 17.50
CA ILE A 39 8.00 17.05 18.00
C ILE A 39 7.26 18.37 18.26
N SER A 40 6.46 18.85 17.30
CA SER A 40 5.79 20.16 17.39
C SER A 40 4.67 20.18 18.43
N SER A 41 3.99 19.06 18.65
CA SER A 41 2.97 18.91 19.70
C SER A 41 3.55 18.81 21.12
N HIS A 42 4.87 18.67 21.25
CA HIS A 42 5.57 18.43 22.53
C HIS A 42 5.07 17.22 23.32
N THR A 43 4.42 16.26 22.65
CA THR A 43 3.75 15.14 23.31
C THR A 43 4.72 14.17 23.98
N LEU A 44 5.90 13.98 23.38
CA LEU A 44 7.00 13.18 23.94
C LEU A 44 8.17 14.05 24.45
N GLY A 45 8.01 15.37 24.45
CA GLY A 45 9.03 16.35 24.86
C GLY A 45 9.48 17.25 23.71
N ASP A 46 10.59 17.96 23.93
CA ASP A 46 11.28 18.73 22.90
C ASP A 46 11.90 17.82 21.82
N SER A 47 12.42 18.43 20.75
CA SER A 47 13.03 17.70 19.63
C SER A 47 14.17 16.77 20.06
N LEU A 48 15.00 17.18 21.03
CA LEU A 48 16.11 16.36 21.52
C LEU A 48 15.60 15.12 22.24
N LYS A 49 14.57 15.25 23.07
CA LYS A 49 13.95 14.10 23.76
C LYS A 49 13.31 13.12 22.80
N VAL A 50 12.64 13.61 21.75
CA VAL A 50 12.05 12.74 20.72
C VAL A 50 13.16 12.00 19.99
N LEU A 51 14.17 12.69 19.46
CA LEU A 51 15.27 12.04 18.73
C LEU A 51 16.00 11.00 19.59
N LYS A 52 16.26 11.34 20.86
CA LYS A 52 16.88 10.42 21.82
C LYS A 52 16.02 9.19 22.11
N PHE A 53 14.69 9.37 22.22
CA PHE A 53 13.76 8.24 22.35
C PHE A 53 13.84 7.31 21.13
N PHE A 54 13.82 7.84 19.91
CA PHE A 54 13.93 7.00 18.71
C PHE A 54 15.26 6.23 18.67
N GLU A 55 16.36 6.89 18.99
CA GLU A 55 17.69 6.27 18.98
C GLU A 55 17.83 5.20 20.08
N GLU A 56 17.54 5.55 21.34
CA GLU A 56 17.79 4.67 22.49
C GLU A 56 16.73 3.56 22.63
N ASN A 57 15.47 3.84 22.27
CA ASN A 57 14.38 2.89 22.48
C ASN A 57 14.04 2.07 21.23
N LEU A 58 14.22 2.64 20.04
CA LEU A 58 13.83 1.98 18.79
C LEU A 58 15.03 1.66 17.88
N GLY A 59 16.23 2.17 18.19
CA GLY A 59 17.38 2.04 17.30
C GLY A 59 17.14 2.74 15.96
N ILE A 60 16.37 3.82 15.96
CA ILE A 60 16.02 4.60 14.78
C ILE A 60 16.74 5.95 14.84
N THR A 61 17.46 6.32 13.78
CA THR A 61 18.19 7.58 13.69
C THR A 61 17.77 8.37 12.46
N TYR A 62 17.85 9.70 12.53
CA TYR A 62 17.54 10.54 11.38
C TYR A 62 18.77 10.71 10.49
N ASP A 63 18.70 10.23 9.26
CA ASP A 63 19.73 10.49 8.25
C ASP A 63 19.42 11.83 7.55
N THR A 64 20.30 12.82 7.73
CA THR A 64 20.12 14.16 7.18
C THR A 64 20.36 14.24 5.67
N ILE A 65 21.12 13.31 5.10
CA ILE A 65 21.45 13.28 3.67
C ILE A 65 20.29 12.65 2.92
N ALA A 66 19.82 11.49 3.40
CA ALA A 66 18.68 10.77 2.84
C ALA A 66 17.33 11.35 3.27
N ASN A 67 17.32 12.27 4.24
CA ASN A 67 16.14 12.95 4.77
C ASN A 67 15.06 11.95 5.23
N LYS A 68 15.45 10.93 6.01
CA LYS A 68 14.56 9.87 6.50
C LYS A 68 15.05 9.25 7.81
N TYR A 69 14.12 8.69 8.59
CA TYR A 69 14.41 7.96 9.83
C TYR A 69 14.77 6.49 9.54
N VAL A 70 16.02 6.13 9.74
CA VAL A 70 16.62 4.83 9.40
C VAL A 70 16.64 3.90 10.61
N ILE A 71 16.28 2.64 10.40
CA ILE A 71 16.30 1.57 11.39
C ILE A 71 17.69 0.92 11.37
N ASN A 72 18.48 1.18 12.42
CA ASN A 72 19.90 0.84 12.46
C ASN A 72 20.14 -0.68 12.39
N SER A 73 19.29 -1.48 13.02
CA SER A 73 19.52 -2.94 13.17
C SER A 73 19.38 -3.75 11.89
N VAL A 74 18.78 -3.17 10.85
CA VAL A 74 18.53 -3.83 9.55
C VAL A 74 19.08 -3.03 8.37
N THR A 75 19.88 -1.99 8.65
CA THR A 75 20.50 -1.14 7.64
C THR A 75 21.92 -1.62 7.34
N PHE A 76 22.20 -1.81 6.05
CA PHE A 76 23.52 -2.18 5.53
C PHE A 76 23.91 -1.21 4.42
N PRO A 77 24.72 -0.18 4.70
CA PRO A 77 25.10 0.81 3.70
C PRO A 77 25.63 0.15 2.41
N PRO A 78 25.21 0.61 1.22
CA PRO A 78 24.44 1.84 0.98
C PRO A 78 22.91 1.71 1.18
N ASN A 79 22.38 0.52 1.48
CA ASN A 79 20.96 0.32 1.69
C ASN A 79 20.53 0.85 3.06
N LEU A 80 19.83 1.99 3.05
CA LEU A 80 19.23 2.58 4.25
C LEU A 80 17.78 2.12 4.37
N ILE A 81 17.47 1.36 5.42
CA ILE A 81 16.12 0.86 5.67
C ILE A 81 15.39 1.83 6.61
N ALA A 82 14.40 2.55 6.10
CA ALA A 82 13.49 3.39 6.85
C ALA A 82 12.05 2.84 6.76
N TYR A 83 11.09 3.56 7.36
CA TYR A 83 9.68 3.18 7.34
C TYR A 83 9.15 2.97 5.92
N GLY A 84 9.54 3.82 4.97
CA GLY A 84 9.18 3.68 3.56
C GLY A 84 9.73 2.41 2.91
N GLU A 85 10.96 2.00 3.23
CA GLU A 85 11.45 0.72 2.70
C GLU A 85 10.63 -0.46 3.23
N LEU A 86 10.13 -0.38 4.47
CA LEU A 86 9.20 -1.39 4.99
C LEU A 86 7.87 -1.37 4.24
N THR A 87 7.25 -0.20 4.02
CA THR A 87 5.98 -0.09 3.27
C THR A 87 6.11 -0.58 1.84
N GLY A 88 7.22 -0.24 1.15
CA GLY A 88 7.46 -0.68 -0.22
C GLY A 88 7.75 -2.17 -0.37
N LEU A 89 8.32 -2.82 0.64
CA LEU A 89 8.58 -4.27 0.62
C LEU A 89 7.38 -5.11 1.07
N SER A 90 6.51 -4.52 1.87
CA SER A 90 5.31 -5.19 2.39
C SER A 90 4.36 -5.56 1.26
N GLY A 91 3.71 -6.71 1.31
CA GLY A 91 2.69 -7.12 0.32
C GLY A 91 3.26 -7.58 -1.02
N ASP A 92 4.13 -6.77 -1.64
CA ASP A 92 4.69 -7.04 -2.97
C ASP A 92 5.91 -7.97 -2.92
N HIS A 93 6.82 -7.74 -1.98
CA HIS A 93 8.12 -8.43 -1.92
C HIS A 93 8.28 -9.34 -0.70
N SER A 94 7.35 -9.25 0.24
CA SER A 94 7.31 -10.07 1.45
C SER A 94 5.88 -10.41 1.83
N THR A 95 5.69 -11.68 2.19
CA THR A 95 4.39 -12.28 2.54
C THR A 95 3.89 -11.85 3.91
N ASP A 96 4.80 -11.51 4.84
CA ASP A 96 4.43 -11.17 6.21
C ASP A 96 5.54 -10.38 6.95
N PRO A 97 5.19 -9.64 8.01
CA PRO A 97 6.11 -8.85 8.82
C PRO A 97 7.36 -9.58 9.30
N LEU A 98 7.22 -10.83 9.77
CA LEU A 98 8.34 -11.53 10.39
C LEU A 98 9.33 -12.04 9.34
N SER A 99 8.82 -12.54 8.23
CA SER A 99 9.64 -12.90 7.06
C SER A 99 10.38 -11.69 6.49
N LEU A 100 9.75 -10.51 6.43
CA LEU A 100 10.41 -9.27 6.01
C LEU A 100 11.56 -8.91 6.95
N GLU A 101 11.28 -8.85 8.26
CA GLU A 101 12.29 -8.54 9.26
C GLU A 101 13.46 -9.52 9.21
N GLU A 102 13.19 -10.83 9.13
CA GLU A 102 14.23 -11.85 9.01
C GLU A 102 15.06 -11.66 7.74
N SER A 103 14.43 -11.45 6.59
CA SER A 103 15.13 -11.19 5.33
C SER A 103 16.03 -9.95 5.43
N LEU A 104 15.55 -8.87 6.03
CA LEU A 104 16.33 -7.63 6.14
C LEU A 104 17.54 -7.74 7.08
N ARG A 105 17.62 -8.74 7.96
CA ARG A 105 18.79 -8.99 8.83
C ARG A 105 20.03 -9.49 8.07
N TYR A 106 19.88 -9.90 6.81
CA TYR A 106 20.98 -10.40 5.99
C TYR A 106 21.26 -9.44 4.82
N GLU A 107 22.48 -8.91 4.75
CA GLU A 107 22.92 -7.94 3.73
C GLU A 107 22.68 -8.43 2.29
N PHE A 108 22.95 -9.71 2.02
CA PHE A 108 22.80 -10.29 0.67
C PHE A 108 21.42 -10.90 0.42
N SER A 109 20.44 -10.61 1.29
CA SER A 109 19.08 -11.10 1.11
C SER A 109 18.43 -10.52 -0.14
N LYS A 110 17.36 -11.19 -0.54
CA LYS A 110 16.50 -10.77 -1.62
C LYS A 110 15.91 -9.37 -1.40
N ALA A 111 15.43 -9.08 -0.18
CA ALA A 111 14.91 -7.76 0.18
C ALA A 111 15.97 -6.66 -0.01
N ASN A 112 17.20 -6.88 0.48
CA ASN A 112 18.28 -5.91 0.30
C ASN A 112 18.69 -5.73 -1.16
N LYS A 113 18.64 -6.79 -1.99
CA LYS A 113 18.88 -6.67 -3.43
C LYS A 113 17.82 -5.80 -4.11
N ILE A 114 16.55 -6.00 -3.77
CA ILE A 114 15.43 -5.20 -4.31
C ILE A 114 15.61 -3.72 -3.94
N VAL A 115 15.87 -3.41 -2.66
CA VAL A 115 16.16 -2.04 -2.20
C VAL A 115 17.27 -1.41 -3.04
N ARG A 116 18.39 -2.13 -3.21
CA ARG A 116 19.55 -1.65 -3.97
C ARG A 116 19.24 -1.41 -5.44
N MET A 117 18.42 -2.25 -6.06
CA MET A 117 18.03 -2.09 -7.47
C MET A 117 17.19 -0.84 -7.66
N HIS A 118 16.21 -0.59 -6.78
CA HIS A 118 15.39 0.61 -6.87
C HIS A 118 16.21 1.88 -6.61
N ASP A 119 17.20 1.85 -5.71
CA ASP A 119 18.09 2.98 -5.51
C ASP A 119 18.91 3.29 -6.76
N LYS A 120 19.48 2.27 -7.42
CA LYS A 120 20.18 2.45 -8.70
C LYS A 120 19.26 3.00 -9.79
N ALA A 121 18.04 2.50 -9.89
CA ALA A 121 17.09 3.01 -10.88
C ALA A 121 16.76 4.49 -10.65
N LYS A 122 16.61 4.93 -9.38
CA LYS A 122 16.44 6.35 -9.06
C LYS A 122 17.69 7.18 -9.39
N GLU A 123 18.90 6.65 -9.14
CA GLU A 123 20.16 7.30 -9.54
C GLU A 123 20.22 7.52 -11.07
N GLU A 124 19.57 6.66 -11.86
CA GLU A 124 19.47 6.74 -13.32
C GLU A 124 18.24 7.53 -13.81
N PHE A 125 17.58 8.30 -12.93
CA PHE A 125 16.36 9.09 -13.20
C PHE A 125 15.12 8.24 -13.56
N GLY A 126 15.11 6.95 -13.21
CA GLY A 126 13.92 6.11 -13.24
C GLY A 126 13.03 6.31 -12.00
N VAL A 127 11.75 5.93 -12.12
CA VAL A 127 10.79 5.97 -10.99
C VAL A 127 11.00 4.77 -10.03
N ALA A 128 11.43 3.62 -10.59
CA ALA A 128 11.68 2.36 -9.91
C ALA A 128 12.50 1.42 -10.83
N ALA A 129 13.03 0.31 -10.29
CA ALA A 129 13.65 -0.74 -11.09
C ALA A 129 12.63 -1.41 -12.02
N ASP A 130 13.10 -2.00 -13.13
CA ASP A 130 12.26 -2.68 -14.11
C ASP A 130 11.70 -4.00 -13.52
N ASP A 131 10.41 -4.25 -13.74
CA ASP A 131 9.73 -5.45 -13.22
C ASP A 131 10.36 -6.76 -13.72
N VAL A 132 10.94 -6.77 -14.92
CA VAL A 132 11.64 -7.94 -15.46
C VAL A 132 12.91 -8.22 -14.66
N ASP A 133 13.66 -7.16 -14.33
CA ASP A 133 14.88 -7.30 -13.54
C ASP A 133 14.55 -7.76 -12.11
N ILE A 134 13.49 -7.21 -11.52
CA ILE A 134 13.00 -7.64 -10.20
C ILE A 134 12.55 -9.10 -10.26
N PHE A 135 11.76 -9.49 -11.26
CA PHE A 135 11.26 -10.86 -11.42
C PHE A 135 12.39 -11.89 -11.57
N ASN A 136 13.51 -11.51 -12.20
CA ASN A 136 14.69 -12.37 -12.32
C ASN A 136 15.37 -12.66 -10.98
N ILE A 137 15.22 -11.78 -9.98
CA ILE A 137 15.71 -11.96 -8.61
C ILE A 137 14.63 -12.57 -7.71
N ASP A 138 13.38 -12.22 -8.00
CA ASP A 138 12.20 -12.55 -7.23
C ASP A 138 11.09 -13.09 -8.15
N PHE A 139 11.16 -14.38 -8.46
CA PHE A 139 10.07 -15.04 -9.16
C PHE A 139 8.75 -15.00 -8.37
N THR A 140 8.85 -14.92 -7.03
CA THR A 140 7.71 -14.90 -6.11
C THR A 140 6.96 -13.57 -6.15
N TYR A 141 7.62 -12.44 -6.43
CA TYR A 141 7.02 -11.10 -6.57
C TYR A 141 5.88 -11.09 -7.58
N GLY A 142 6.17 -11.58 -8.79
CA GLY A 142 5.18 -11.63 -9.85
C GLY A 142 4.05 -12.64 -9.61
N LEU A 143 4.27 -13.64 -8.74
CA LEU A 143 3.25 -14.61 -8.35
C LEU A 143 2.40 -14.09 -7.18
N LEU A 144 3.00 -13.41 -6.20
CA LEU A 144 2.31 -12.86 -5.03
C LEU A 144 1.35 -11.76 -5.43
N ALA A 145 1.79 -10.78 -6.21
CA ALA A 145 0.91 -9.70 -6.64
C ALA A 145 -0.21 -10.15 -7.61
N VAL A 146 -0.12 -11.36 -8.19
CA VAL A 146 -1.20 -11.98 -8.96
C VAL A 146 -2.18 -12.79 -8.08
N VAL A 147 -1.70 -13.36 -6.98
CA VAL A 147 -2.47 -14.27 -6.12
C VAL A 147 -3.08 -13.54 -4.91
N ASP A 148 -2.39 -12.54 -4.37
CA ASP A 148 -2.87 -11.73 -3.26
C ASP A 148 -3.96 -10.76 -3.76
N GLU A 149 -5.21 -11.12 -3.52
CA GLU A 149 -6.36 -10.31 -3.93
C GLU A 149 -6.57 -9.09 -3.02
N SER A 150 -5.81 -8.98 -1.92
CA SER A 150 -5.99 -7.95 -0.91
C SER A 150 -5.31 -6.62 -1.23
N HIS A 151 -4.61 -6.50 -2.36
CA HIS A 151 -4.23 -5.20 -2.91
C HIS A 151 -5.44 -4.42 -3.45
N PHE A 152 -6.54 -5.11 -3.74
CA PHE A 152 -7.70 -4.55 -4.44
C PHE A 152 -8.88 -4.24 -3.51
N TYR A 153 -9.67 -3.26 -3.91
CA TYR A 153 -11.04 -3.15 -3.44
C TYR A 153 -11.87 -4.33 -3.99
N ASP A 154 -12.93 -4.70 -3.27
CA ASP A 154 -13.95 -5.57 -3.84
C ASP A 154 -14.88 -4.74 -4.75
N TYR A 155 -14.56 -4.70 -6.05
CA TYR A 155 -15.23 -3.82 -7.01
C TYR A 155 -16.76 -3.90 -6.95
N GLY A 156 -17.37 -2.73 -6.80
CA GLY A 156 -18.83 -2.57 -6.75
C GLY A 156 -19.46 -2.96 -5.41
N ARG A 157 -18.66 -3.35 -4.41
CA ARG A 157 -19.12 -3.44 -3.02
C ARG A 157 -18.95 -2.10 -2.30
N SER A 158 -19.97 -1.77 -1.51
CA SER A 158 -19.98 -0.60 -0.64
C SER A 158 -18.86 -0.63 0.40
N PHE A 159 -18.52 0.53 0.95
CA PHE A 159 -17.61 0.68 2.08
C PHE A 159 -17.95 -0.30 3.22
N GLU A 160 -19.22 -0.33 3.62
CA GLU A 160 -19.73 -1.25 4.64
C GLU A 160 -19.34 -2.72 4.36
N LYS A 161 -19.53 -3.16 3.12
CA LYS A 161 -19.24 -4.53 2.71
C LYS A 161 -17.75 -4.82 2.67
N GLN A 162 -16.91 -3.83 2.33
CA GLN A 162 -15.47 -3.98 2.39
C GLN A 162 -15.00 -4.18 3.84
N ILE A 163 -15.48 -3.34 4.77
CA ILE A 163 -15.12 -3.42 6.20
C ILE A 163 -15.63 -4.72 6.84
N ARG A 164 -16.79 -5.24 6.43
CA ARG A 164 -17.35 -6.48 6.98
C ARG A 164 -16.47 -7.72 6.80
N ASP A 165 -15.47 -7.68 5.92
CA ASP A 165 -14.52 -8.79 5.75
C ASP A 165 -13.52 -8.91 6.91
N VAL A 166 -13.37 -7.87 7.74
CA VAL A 166 -12.52 -7.88 8.94
C VAL A 166 -12.96 -9.01 9.89
N GLN A 167 -11.99 -9.74 10.43
CA GLN A 167 -12.23 -10.78 11.43
C GLN A 167 -11.47 -10.45 12.71
N LYS A 168 -12.21 -10.12 13.78
CA LYS A 168 -11.63 -9.80 15.10
C LYS A 168 -10.65 -10.87 15.60
N LYS A 169 -10.89 -12.14 15.29
CA LYS A 169 -9.98 -13.25 15.64
C LYS A 169 -8.58 -13.11 15.03
N HIS A 170 -8.45 -12.55 13.82
CA HIS A 170 -7.15 -12.43 13.14
C HIS A 170 -6.23 -11.48 13.90
N ILE A 171 -6.77 -10.38 14.42
CA ILE A 171 -6.03 -9.41 15.24
C ILE A 171 -5.39 -10.10 16.46
N ARG A 172 -6.15 -10.93 17.17
CA ARG A 172 -5.64 -11.67 18.34
C ARG A 172 -4.64 -12.75 17.97
N LEU A 173 -4.86 -13.44 16.86
CA LEU A 173 -3.98 -14.51 16.40
C LEU A 173 -2.62 -13.96 15.96
N LEU A 174 -2.57 -12.79 15.33
CA LEU A 174 -1.36 -12.12 14.86
C LEU A 174 -0.44 -11.62 15.99
N GLU A 175 -0.95 -11.50 17.22
CA GLU A 175 -0.09 -11.26 18.38
C GLU A 175 0.87 -12.42 18.68
N LEU A 176 0.61 -13.60 18.12
CA LEU A 176 1.42 -14.80 18.32
C LEU A 176 2.20 -15.14 17.03
N PRO A 177 3.54 -15.06 17.03
CA PRO A 177 4.37 -15.29 15.85
C PRO A 177 4.06 -16.58 15.08
N LYS A 178 3.74 -17.67 15.79
CA LYS A 178 3.41 -18.98 15.20
C LYS A 178 2.17 -18.98 14.28
N ASN A 179 1.32 -17.96 14.36
CA ASN A 179 0.10 -17.86 13.57
C ASN A 179 0.24 -16.90 12.38
N VAL A 180 1.35 -16.17 12.28
CA VAL A 180 1.50 -15.07 11.31
C VAL A 180 1.30 -15.56 9.89
N GLU A 181 2.07 -16.56 9.46
CA GLU A 181 1.97 -17.14 8.12
C GLU A 181 0.55 -17.61 7.79
N GLN A 182 -0.08 -18.37 8.70
CA GLN A 182 -1.44 -18.86 8.48
C GLN A 182 -2.44 -17.72 8.32
N VAL A 183 -2.38 -16.71 9.19
CA VAL A 183 -3.33 -15.60 9.15
C VAL A 183 -3.11 -14.73 7.91
N PHE A 184 -1.87 -14.48 7.50
CA PHE A 184 -1.57 -13.76 6.26
C PHE A 184 -2.13 -14.48 5.03
N ASN A 185 -1.98 -15.81 4.94
CA ASN A 185 -2.62 -16.61 3.89
C ASN A 185 -4.16 -16.51 3.89
N GLU A 186 -4.79 -16.33 5.06
CA GLU A 186 -6.24 -16.07 5.14
C GLU A 186 -6.59 -14.64 4.70
N LEU A 187 -5.72 -13.66 5.01
CA LEU A 187 -5.91 -12.25 4.66
C LEU A 187 -5.71 -11.96 3.17
N GLU A 188 -4.93 -12.76 2.43
CA GLU A 188 -4.78 -12.65 0.97
C GLU A 188 -6.12 -12.72 0.21
N LYS A 189 -7.14 -13.32 0.84
CA LYS A 189 -8.49 -13.45 0.26
C LYS A 189 -9.44 -12.33 0.68
N THR A 190 -8.97 -11.38 1.47
CA THR A 190 -9.75 -10.19 1.87
C THR A 190 -9.49 -9.02 0.92
N ASN A 191 -10.18 -7.90 1.10
CA ASN A 191 -9.93 -6.67 0.33
C ASN A 191 -8.91 -5.77 1.07
N SER A 192 -8.36 -4.77 0.36
CA SER A 192 -7.32 -3.89 0.91
C SER A 192 -7.76 -3.12 2.15
N ILE A 193 -9.00 -2.63 2.20
CA ILE A 193 -9.55 -1.93 3.38
C ILE A 193 -9.59 -2.87 4.59
N ALA A 194 -10.08 -4.09 4.42
CA ALA A 194 -10.14 -5.06 5.51
C ALA A 194 -8.76 -5.52 6.00
N LYS A 195 -7.79 -5.68 5.08
CA LYS A 195 -6.42 -6.03 5.43
C LYS A 195 -5.73 -4.87 6.15
N TYR A 196 -5.85 -3.64 5.65
CA TYR A 196 -5.41 -2.44 6.36
C TYR A 196 -5.97 -2.37 7.78
N ILE A 197 -7.31 -2.43 7.95
CA ILE A 197 -7.95 -2.37 9.26
C ILE A 197 -7.41 -3.46 10.20
N THR A 198 -7.27 -4.69 9.70
CA THR A 198 -6.80 -5.82 10.51
C THR A 198 -5.36 -5.62 10.97
N LEU A 199 -4.46 -5.26 10.06
CA LEU A 199 -3.04 -5.09 10.36
C LEU A 199 -2.78 -3.83 11.20
N HIS A 200 -3.50 -2.75 10.92
CA HIS A 200 -3.45 -1.52 11.71
C HIS A 200 -3.97 -1.75 13.14
N SER A 201 -5.05 -2.53 13.30
CA SER A 201 -5.52 -2.95 14.64
C SER A 201 -4.47 -3.71 15.43
N VAL A 202 -3.68 -4.55 14.77
CA VAL A 202 -2.55 -5.25 15.42
C VAL A 202 -1.47 -4.27 15.83
N ALA A 203 -1.13 -3.30 14.96
CA ALA A 203 -0.16 -2.25 15.26
C ALA A 203 -0.60 -1.40 16.48
N ILE A 204 -1.85 -0.97 16.51
CA ILE A 204 -2.45 -0.22 17.63
C ILE A 204 -2.37 -1.02 18.93
N ASN A 205 -2.74 -2.30 18.89
CA ASN A 205 -2.71 -3.17 20.07
C ASN A 205 -1.27 -3.36 20.59
N PHE A 206 -0.29 -3.58 19.70
CA PHE A 206 1.12 -3.61 20.09
C PHE A 206 1.61 -2.28 20.67
N ALA A 207 1.16 -1.15 20.12
CA ALA A 207 1.48 0.17 20.65
C ALA A 207 0.89 0.39 22.06
N GLU A 208 -0.36 0.01 22.29
CA GLU A 208 -0.97 0.05 23.62
C GLU A 208 -0.20 -0.82 24.63
N TYR A 209 0.13 -2.07 24.27
CA TYR A 209 0.95 -2.93 25.12
C TYR A 209 2.35 -2.33 25.35
N ALA A 210 2.97 -1.74 24.33
CA ALA A 210 4.25 -1.07 24.48
C ALA A 210 4.18 0.06 25.50
N GLY A 211 3.14 0.91 25.41
CA GLY A 211 2.91 2.01 26.34
C GLY A 211 2.73 1.49 27.77
N HIS A 212 1.92 0.46 27.94
CA HIS A 212 1.67 -0.18 29.24
C HIS A 212 2.93 -0.76 29.89
N TYR A 213 3.82 -1.34 29.10
CA TYR A 213 5.07 -1.92 29.59
C TYR A 213 6.19 -0.90 29.78
N PHE A 214 6.06 0.35 29.30
CA PHE A 214 7.14 1.33 29.32
C PHE A 214 7.80 1.50 30.71
N HIS A 215 7.00 1.63 31.76
CA HIS A 215 7.49 1.80 33.14
C HIS A 215 7.73 0.46 33.88
N LYS A 216 7.39 -0.68 33.27
CA LYS A 216 7.44 -2.02 33.91
C LYS A 216 8.57 -2.89 33.37
N ASP A 217 8.76 -2.86 32.06
CA ASP A 217 9.76 -3.61 31.30
C ASP A 217 10.04 -2.85 29.99
N ILE A 218 11.07 -2.01 30.03
CA ILE A 218 11.42 -1.14 28.90
C ILE A 218 11.85 -1.94 27.67
N ASN A 219 12.52 -3.08 27.85
CA ASN A 219 12.95 -3.93 26.75
C ASN A 219 11.73 -4.53 26.02
N ARG A 220 10.75 -5.00 26.78
CA ARG A 220 9.49 -5.47 26.22
C ARG A 220 8.69 -4.35 25.55
N SER A 221 8.63 -3.17 26.17
CA SER A 221 8.01 -1.97 25.57
C SER A 221 8.62 -1.66 24.21
N ASN A 222 9.96 -1.54 24.15
CA ASN A 222 10.70 -1.23 22.94
C ASN A 222 10.45 -2.26 21.83
N LYS A 223 10.50 -3.55 22.17
CA LYS A 223 10.21 -4.65 21.22
C LYS A 223 8.79 -4.60 20.68
N LEU A 224 7.80 -4.32 21.52
CA LEU A 224 6.40 -4.21 21.10
C LEU A 224 6.19 -2.99 20.19
N LEU A 225 6.80 -1.84 20.51
CA LEU A 225 6.68 -0.64 19.67
C LEU A 225 7.37 -0.83 18.32
N HIS A 226 8.50 -1.55 18.27
CA HIS A 226 9.12 -1.99 17.01
C HIS A 226 8.15 -2.81 16.15
N TYR A 227 7.49 -3.81 16.73
CA TYR A 227 6.49 -4.59 15.99
C TYR A 227 5.24 -3.79 15.64
N ALA A 228 4.85 -2.82 16.46
CA ALA A 228 3.78 -1.89 16.10
C ALA A 228 4.11 -1.12 14.82
N LEU A 229 5.34 -0.57 14.72
CA LEU A 229 5.80 0.13 13.51
C LEU A 229 5.91 -0.79 12.29
N LEU A 230 6.37 -2.03 12.47
CA LEU A 230 6.48 -3.00 11.38
C LEU A 230 5.12 -3.43 10.84
N TYR A 231 4.16 -3.74 11.72
CA TYR A 231 2.78 -4.04 11.31
C TYR A 231 2.07 -2.83 10.71
N SER A 232 2.35 -1.63 11.22
CA SER A 232 1.86 -0.37 10.67
C SER A 232 2.37 -0.17 9.25
N ALA A 233 3.65 -0.43 8.96
CA ALA A 233 4.18 -0.32 7.60
C ALA A 233 3.51 -1.31 6.63
N PHE A 234 3.21 -2.53 7.08
CA PHE A 234 2.42 -3.49 6.31
C PHE A 234 0.98 -3.04 6.09
N ALA A 235 0.34 -2.45 7.10
CA ALA A 235 -0.99 -1.90 6.96
C ALA A 235 -1.00 -0.74 5.95
N ASP A 236 -0.04 0.17 6.06
CA ASP A 236 0.09 1.37 5.25
C ASP A 236 0.34 1.07 3.78
N HIS A 237 0.98 -0.07 3.46
CA HIS A 237 1.03 -0.58 2.10
C HIS A 237 -0.38 -0.72 1.48
N TYR A 238 -1.27 -1.45 2.15
CA TYR A 238 -2.66 -1.64 1.68
C TYR A 238 -3.51 -0.37 1.79
N LEU A 239 -3.15 0.56 2.68
CA LEU A 239 -3.74 1.90 2.71
C LEU A 239 -3.33 2.72 1.47
N GLN A 240 -2.08 2.61 1.04
CA GLN A 240 -1.55 3.29 -0.14
C GLN A 240 -2.14 2.72 -1.44
N ASP A 241 -2.33 1.40 -1.50
CA ASP A 241 -3.04 0.73 -2.59
C ASP A 241 -4.45 1.30 -2.82
N ALA A 242 -5.12 1.73 -1.75
CA ALA A 242 -6.44 2.33 -1.84
C ALA A 242 -6.47 3.63 -2.68
N PHE A 243 -5.32 4.25 -2.96
CA PHE A 243 -5.20 5.45 -3.79
C PHE A 243 -4.90 5.15 -5.27
N ALA A 244 -4.64 3.89 -5.64
CA ALA A 244 -4.34 3.49 -7.01
C ALA A 244 -5.61 3.14 -7.80
N ALA A 245 -5.91 3.88 -8.86
CA ALA A 245 -7.16 3.71 -9.64
C ALA A 245 -7.41 2.28 -10.15
N GLY A 246 -6.36 1.58 -10.56
CA GLY A 246 -6.41 0.17 -10.96
C GLY A 246 -6.86 -0.76 -9.84
N HIS A 247 -6.54 -0.44 -8.59
CA HIS A 247 -6.91 -1.23 -7.41
C HIS A 247 -8.39 -1.04 -7.03
N LEU A 248 -9.00 0.06 -7.46
CA LEU A 248 -10.44 0.32 -7.28
C LEU A 248 -11.31 -0.33 -8.36
N ALA A 249 -10.80 -0.51 -9.59
CA ALA A 249 -11.60 -0.79 -10.78
C ALA A 249 -11.65 -2.28 -11.20
N VAL A 250 -10.82 -3.13 -10.60
CA VAL A 250 -10.62 -4.54 -10.97
C VAL A 250 -11.55 -5.48 -10.21
N HIS A 251 -12.07 -6.52 -10.86
CA HIS A 251 -12.78 -7.59 -10.16
C HIS A 251 -11.82 -8.67 -9.67
N ARG A 252 -11.91 -8.99 -8.38
CA ARG A 252 -11.16 -10.05 -7.69
C ARG A 252 -11.63 -11.44 -8.14
N THR A 253 -11.16 -11.91 -9.31
CA THR A 253 -11.42 -13.29 -9.76
C THR A 253 -10.14 -13.91 -10.29
N ILE A 254 -9.74 -15.05 -9.70
CA ILE A 254 -8.56 -15.85 -10.09
C ILE A 254 -8.59 -16.21 -11.59
N LEU A 255 -9.78 -16.45 -12.16
CA LEU A 255 -9.96 -16.78 -13.58
C LEU A 255 -9.85 -15.55 -14.50
N GLY A 256 -10.10 -14.33 -14.01
CA GLY A 256 -9.94 -13.06 -14.74
C GLY A 256 -8.59 -12.38 -14.54
N ALA A 257 -7.84 -12.78 -13.51
CA ALA A 257 -6.56 -12.21 -13.09
C ALA A 257 -5.52 -12.16 -14.21
N VAL A 258 -5.47 -13.15 -15.11
CA VAL A 258 -4.30 -13.33 -15.99
C VAL A 258 -4.31 -12.43 -17.24
N ILE A 259 -5.46 -11.92 -17.71
CA ILE A 259 -5.50 -11.14 -18.97
C ILE A 259 -6.40 -9.89 -18.90
N ASP A 260 -7.65 -10.00 -18.45
CA ASP A 260 -8.60 -8.88 -18.44
C ASP A 260 -8.32 -7.92 -17.27
N ASN A 261 -8.08 -8.48 -16.08
CA ASN A 261 -7.81 -7.68 -14.88
C ASN A 261 -6.54 -6.83 -15.02
N LYS A 262 -5.49 -7.34 -15.68
CA LYS A 262 -4.23 -6.59 -15.79
C LYS A 262 -4.36 -5.42 -16.73
N GLN A 263 -5.05 -5.63 -17.85
CA GLN A 263 -5.31 -4.55 -18.79
C GLN A 263 -6.23 -3.49 -18.18
N ILE A 264 -7.25 -3.89 -17.42
CA ILE A 264 -8.12 -2.96 -16.68
C ILE A 264 -7.30 -2.17 -15.65
N HIS A 265 -6.50 -2.88 -14.86
CA HIS A 265 -5.62 -2.32 -13.85
C HIS A 265 -4.69 -1.24 -14.42
N ASP A 266 -3.88 -1.61 -15.41
CA ASP A 266 -2.92 -0.70 -16.04
C ASP A 266 -3.64 0.47 -16.73
N PHE A 267 -4.77 0.19 -17.40
CA PHE A 267 -5.57 1.22 -18.06
C PHE A 267 -6.05 2.27 -17.06
N TYR A 268 -6.64 1.89 -15.92
CA TYR A 268 -7.12 2.88 -14.95
C TYR A 268 -5.98 3.56 -14.19
N ASN A 269 -4.87 2.86 -13.92
CA ASN A 269 -3.68 3.50 -13.34
C ASN A 269 -3.08 4.58 -14.25
N GLU A 270 -3.20 4.44 -15.57
CA GLU A 270 -2.71 5.42 -16.56
C GLU A 270 -3.74 6.48 -16.95
N ALA A 271 -4.97 6.08 -17.25
CA ALA A 271 -6.05 6.99 -17.67
C ALA A 271 -6.59 7.81 -16.49
N GLY A 272 -6.44 7.28 -15.28
CA GLY A 272 -6.96 7.82 -14.05
C GLY A 272 -8.47 7.58 -13.85
N LEU A 273 -8.91 7.77 -12.62
CA LEU A 273 -10.29 7.61 -12.20
C LEU A 273 -10.71 8.82 -11.35
N LYS A 274 -11.86 9.43 -11.68
CA LYS A 274 -12.42 10.49 -10.85
C LYS A 274 -12.99 9.90 -9.56
N VAL A 275 -12.40 10.26 -8.42
CA VAL A 275 -12.74 9.72 -7.09
C VAL A 275 -13.04 10.86 -6.11
N PHE A 276 -13.56 10.49 -4.96
CA PHE A 276 -13.72 11.38 -3.82
C PHE A 276 -13.60 10.60 -2.51
N ASN A 277 -13.34 11.28 -1.39
CA ASN A 277 -13.25 10.67 -0.05
C ASN A 277 -14.40 11.10 0.88
N LEU A 278 -14.40 10.62 2.11
CA LEU A 278 -15.45 10.94 3.09
C LEU A 278 -15.34 12.38 3.64
N ARG A 279 -14.25 13.09 3.34
CA ARG A 279 -14.10 14.53 3.64
C ARG A 279 -14.65 15.43 2.53
N GLY A 280 -15.10 14.84 1.41
CA GLY A 280 -15.56 15.57 0.23
C GLY A 280 -14.44 16.00 -0.72
N ASP A 281 -13.18 15.64 -0.46
CA ASP A 281 -12.09 15.91 -1.39
C ASP A 281 -12.35 15.16 -2.70
N GLU A 282 -12.28 15.85 -3.84
CA GLU A 282 -12.32 15.25 -5.17
C GLU A 282 -10.99 15.36 -5.88
N TRP A 283 -10.62 14.33 -6.65
CA TRP A 283 -9.43 14.31 -7.50
C TRP A 283 -9.52 13.25 -8.59
N ILE A 284 -8.53 13.25 -9.49
CA ILE A 284 -8.27 12.14 -10.41
C ILE A 284 -7.19 11.27 -9.78
N SER A 285 -7.56 10.05 -9.40
CA SER A 285 -6.63 9.04 -8.91
C SER A 285 -5.92 8.39 -10.11
N PHE A 286 -4.59 8.33 -10.04
CA PHE A 286 -3.71 7.48 -10.85
C PHE A 286 -3.06 6.46 -9.91
N GLY A 287 -2.29 5.49 -10.42
CA GLY A 287 -1.62 4.50 -9.58
C GLY A 287 -0.39 3.87 -10.20
N ASP A 288 0.31 3.04 -9.43
CA ASP A 288 1.49 2.27 -9.81
C ASP A 288 2.57 3.07 -10.54
N GLY A 289 3.24 3.93 -9.78
CA GLY A 289 4.31 4.78 -10.28
C GLY A 289 3.81 5.95 -11.12
N ARG A 290 2.50 6.19 -11.12
CA ARG A 290 1.84 7.35 -11.72
C ARG A 290 1.02 8.14 -10.71
N MET A 291 1.03 7.81 -9.42
CA MET A 291 0.22 8.51 -8.41
C MET A 291 0.60 10.00 -8.32
N ASP A 292 1.86 10.34 -8.57
CA ASP A 292 2.38 11.72 -8.67
C ASP A 292 2.39 12.28 -10.11
N GLN A 293 1.57 11.73 -11.02
CA GLN A 293 1.48 12.21 -12.40
C GLN A 293 0.72 13.55 -12.49
N GLY A 294 1.40 14.58 -12.98
CA GLY A 294 0.89 15.95 -13.00
C GLY A 294 -0.49 16.13 -13.66
N THR A 295 -1.43 16.73 -12.93
CA THR A 295 -2.82 16.99 -13.34
C THR A 295 -3.09 18.42 -13.84
N LYS A 296 -2.06 19.27 -13.95
CA LYS A 296 -2.24 20.73 -14.15
C LYS A 296 -3.16 21.35 -13.08
N GLU A 297 -3.04 20.88 -11.84
CA GLU A 297 -3.83 21.31 -10.66
C GLU A 297 -3.88 22.82 -10.48
N TRP A 298 -2.81 23.54 -10.86
CA TRP A 298 -2.77 25.01 -10.88
C TRP A 298 -3.92 25.68 -11.64
N ARG A 299 -4.63 24.97 -12.53
CA ARG A 299 -5.82 25.48 -13.25
C ARG A 299 -7.08 25.53 -12.38
N GLU A 300 -7.06 24.90 -11.22
CA GLU A 300 -8.17 24.82 -10.26
C GLU A 300 -8.11 25.93 -9.20
N HIS A 301 -7.06 26.75 -9.21
CA HIS A 301 -6.80 27.78 -8.21
C HIS A 301 -6.98 29.19 -8.80
N ASP A 302 -7.67 30.06 -8.06
CA ASP A 302 -7.92 31.44 -8.45
C ASP A 302 -6.71 32.35 -8.18
N THR A 303 -5.90 32.03 -7.16
CA THR A 303 -4.73 32.83 -6.77
C THR A 303 -3.45 31.99 -6.61
N TYR A 304 -2.30 32.66 -6.68
CA TYR A 304 -1.01 32.00 -6.45
C TYR A 304 -0.83 31.53 -4.99
N ASP A 305 -1.47 32.21 -4.04
CA ASP A 305 -1.41 31.83 -2.61
C ASP A 305 -2.15 30.53 -2.33
N ASP A 306 -3.08 30.13 -3.23
CA ASP A 306 -3.81 28.87 -3.14
C ASP A 306 -3.00 27.68 -3.70
N LEU A 307 -1.90 27.93 -4.42
CA LEU A 307 -1.08 26.86 -5.00
C LEU A 307 -0.35 26.08 -3.91
N PRO A 308 -0.28 24.75 -4.01
CA PRO A 308 0.53 23.94 -3.10
C PRO A 308 2.00 24.39 -3.10
N SER A 309 2.63 24.41 -1.93
CA SER A 309 4.05 24.74 -1.78
C SER A 309 4.99 23.61 -2.22
N ASP A 310 4.44 22.40 -2.40
CA ASP A 310 5.15 21.23 -2.89
C ASP A 310 4.81 20.94 -4.36
N ASN A 311 5.61 20.08 -4.99
CA ASN A 311 5.43 19.72 -6.40
C ASN A 311 4.57 18.46 -6.59
N PHE A 312 3.88 17.99 -5.54
CA PHE A 312 3.12 16.75 -5.61
C PHE A 312 1.73 16.97 -6.21
N THR A 313 1.11 15.89 -6.67
CA THR A 313 -0.33 15.92 -7.01
C THR A 313 -1.19 15.82 -5.75
N LYS A 314 -2.46 16.23 -5.85
CA LYS A 314 -3.46 15.99 -4.79
C LYS A 314 -3.57 14.52 -4.40
N ASN A 315 -3.54 13.59 -5.38
CA ASN A 315 -3.60 12.15 -5.12
C ASN A 315 -2.45 11.70 -4.20
N TYR A 316 -1.24 12.14 -4.54
CA TYR A 316 -0.03 11.80 -3.81
C TYR A 316 0.01 12.44 -2.40
N ARG A 317 -0.42 13.70 -2.26
CA ARG A 317 -0.56 14.36 -0.96
C ARG A 317 -1.53 13.64 -0.04
N LEU A 318 -2.69 13.22 -0.55
CA LEU A 318 -3.70 12.50 0.25
C LEU A 318 -3.17 11.14 0.72
N ALA A 319 -2.42 10.41 -0.12
CA ALA A 319 -1.77 9.17 0.30
C ALA A 319 -0.72 9.40 1.40
N ILE A 320 0.11 10.44 1.28
CA ILE A 320 1.07 10.85 2.33
C ILE A 320 0.34 11.20 3.62
N GLU A 321 -0.76 11.95 3.54
CA GLU A 321 -1.56 12.35 4.69
C GLU A 321 -2.18 11.14 5.40
N ALA A 322 -2.72 10.19 4.65
CA ALA A 322 -3.30 8.96 5.19
C ALA A 322 -2.25 8.12 5.93
N THR A 323 -1.06 7.93 5.35
CA THR A 323 0.09 7.26 6.01
C THR A 323 0.53 8.02 7.26
N LYS A 324 0.66 9.35 7.19
CA LYS A 324 0.98 10.18 8.37
C LYS A 324 0.01 9.92 9.50
N ILE A 325 -1.29 9.96 9.22
CA ILE A 325 -2.35 9.77 10.23
C ILE A 325 -2.28 8.36 10.81
N SER A 326 -2.09 7.34 9.98
CA SER A 326 -1.92 5.96 10.43
C SER A 326 -0.76 5.84 11.44
N VAL A 327 0.41 6.40 11.12
CA VAL A 327 1.56 6.43 12.05
C VAL A 327 1.24 7.22 13.33
N GLU A 328 0.55 8.35 13.22
CA GLU A 328 0.13 9.16 14.38
C GLU A 328 -0.81 8.40 15.31
N GLU A 329 -1.73 7.59 14.79
CA GLU A 329 -2.65 6.76 15.57
C GLU A 329 -1.89 5.69 16.40
N VAL A 330 -0.83 5.09 15.82
CA VAL A 330 0.05 4.15 16.52
C VAL A 330 0.74 4.85 17.69
N PHE A 331 1.37 6.00 17.48
CA PHE A 331 2.03 6.74 18.55
C PHE A 331 1.04 7.28 19.59
N ALA A 332 -0.12 7.76 19.17
CA ALA A 332 -1.18 8.22 20.07
C ALA A 332 -1.61 7.10 21.02
N SER A 333 -1.79 5.89 20.51
CA SER A 333 -2.14 4.70 21.30
C SER A 333 -1.05 4.33 22.30
N TYR A 334 0.22 4.34 21.86
CA TYR A 334 1.38 4.15 22.74
C TYR A 334 1.44 5.19 23.87
N ILE A 335 1.31 6.47 23.53
CA ILE A 335 1.37 7.59 24.49
C ILE A 335 0.21 7.51 25.49
N LYS A 336 -0.99 7.21 25.01
CA LYS A 336 -2.20 7.06 25.82
C LYS A 336 -2.01 5.96 26.86
N ALA A 337 -1.64 4.75 26.44
CA ALA A 337 -1.41 3.62 27.35
C ALA A 337 -0.23 3.87 28.31
N ARG A 338 0.81 4.58 27.87
CA ARG A 338 1.94 4.98 28.73
C ARG A 338 1.51 5.91 29.87
N LYS A 339 0.50 6.76 29.68
CA LYS A 339 -0.03 7.67 30.71
C LYS A 339 -0.89 6.97 31.77
N GLY A 340 -1.15 5.67 31.63
CA GLY A 340 -1.90 4.87 32.60
C GLY A 340 -3.34 4.57 32.18
N ASP A 341 -3.76 4.93 30.96
CA ASP A 341 -5.05 4.53 30.41
C ASP A 341 -5.09 3.02 30.13
N GLU A 342 -6.27 2.42 30.23
CA GLU A 342 -6.46 0.98 29.98
C GLU A 342 -6.21 0.63 28.50
N ILE A 343 -5.53 -0.52 28.27
CA ILE A 343 -5.40 -1.16 26.95
C ILE A 343 -6.80 -1.63 26.56
N THR A 344 -7.42 -0.95 25.61
CA THR A 344 -8.86 -1.09 25.40
C THR A 344 -9.26 -1.24 23.95
N PHE A 345 -8.38 -0.96 22.98
CA PHE A 345 -8.81 -0.94 21.58
C PHE A 345 -9.36 -2.29 21.12
N PHE A 346 -8.63 -3.38 21.34
CA PHE A 346 -9.09 -4.70 20.90
C PHE A 346 -10.43 -5.11 21.55
N GLU A 347 -10.60 -4.79 22.83
CA GLU A 347 -11.82 -5.12 23.57
C GLU A 347 -13.00 -4.23 23.15
N SER A 348 -12.75 -2.99 22.72
CA SER A 348 -13.78 -2.07 22.25
C SER A 348 -14.32 -2.40 20.85
N ILE A 349 -13.61 -3.22 20.05
CA ILE A 349 -14.13 -3.69 18.75
C ILE A 349 -15.48 -4.39 18.96
N PRO A 350 -16.57 -3.95 18.31
CA PRO A 350 -17.91 -4.51 18.48
C PRO A 350 -17.96 -6.00 18.19
N VAL A 351 -18.97 -6.67 18.75
CA VAL A 351 -19.22 -8.09 18.45
C VAL A 351 -19.95 -8.24 17.11
N TYR A 352 -20.87 -7.33 16.80
CA TYR A 352 -21.67 -7.41 15.59
C TYR A 352 -21.02 -6.65 14.43
N LYS A 353 -20.85 -7.34 13.30
CA LYS A 353 -20.26 -6.78 12.08
C LYS A 353 -21.06 -5.61 11.48
N SER A 354 -22.33 -5.45 11.85
CA SER A 354 -23.15 -4.30 11.45
C SER A 354 -22.64 -2.97 12.01
N GLU A 355 -21.93 -2.99 13.15
CA GLU A 355 -21.39 -1.80 13.82
C GLU A 355 -19.96 -1.47 13.37
N TYR A 356 -19.35 -2.34 12.56
CA TYR A 356 -17.93 -2.19 12.20
C TYR A 356 -17.65 -0.93 11.38
N GLN A 357 -18.56 -0.54 10.48
CA GLN A 357 -18.33 0.64 9.65
C GLN A 357 -18.18 1.89 10.51
N GLU A 358 -19.16 2.16 11.37
CA GLU A 358 -19.14 3.30 12.29
C GLU A 358 -17.91 3.23 13.20
N PHE A 359 -17.70 2.08 13.85
CA PHE A 359 -16.57 1.91 14.77
C PHE A 359 -15.21 2.18 14.12
N PHE A 360 -14.92 1.59 12.96
CA PHE A 360 -13.60 1.76 12.34
C PHE A 360 -13.43 3.15 11.71
N LEU A 361 -14.48 3.77 11.16
CA LEU A 361 -14.39 5.15 10.66
C LEU A 361 -14.18 6.17 11.79
N ASP A 362 -14.74 5.90 12.98
CA ASP A 362 -14.55 6.76 14.15
C ASP A 362 -13.15 6.65 14.73
N ASN A 363 -12.57 5.45 14.72
CA ASN A 363 -11.26 5.17 15.33
C ASN A 363 -10.08 5.32 14.36
N TYR A 364 -10.27 5.14 13.05
CA TYR A 364 -9.21 5.22 12.03
C TYR A 364 -9.50 6.34 11.04
N LYS A 365 -8.89 7.50 11.29
CA LYS A 365 -9.06 8.70 10.48
C LYS A 365 -8.47 8.56 9.08
N GLY A 366 -7.48 7.68 8.89
CA GLY A 366 -6.96 7.32 7.57
C GLY A 366 -8.04 6.82 6.60
N LEU A 367 -9.07 6.12 7.09
CA LEU A 367 -10.19 5.63 6.29
C LEU A 367 -11.09 6.75 5.74
N SER A 368 -11.04 7.95 6.31
CA SER A 368 -11.82 9.08 5.79
C SER A 368 -11.20 9.70 4.54
N ILE A 369 -9.92 9.42 4.28
CA ILE A 369 -9.10 10.06 3.24
C ILE A 369 -9.06 9.21 1.96
N ILE A 370 -9.19 7.89 2.09
CA ILE A 370 -9.20 6.99 0.94
C ILE A 370 -10.41 7.23 0.03
N PRO A 371 -10.29 6.93 -1.27
CA PRO A 371 -11.43 6.91 -2.18
C PRO A 371 -12.61 6.09 -1.64
N VAL A 372 -13.80 6.68 -1.68
CA VAL A 372 -15.04 6.00 -1.29
C VAL A 372 -15.32 4.84 -2.26
N PRO A 373 -15.47 3.60 -1.78
CA PRO A 373 -15.80 2.45 -2.62
C PRO A 373 -17.09 2.66 -3.40
N PHE A 374 -17.16 2.12 -4.63
CA PHE A 374 -18.37 2.22 -5.45
C PHE A 374 -19.59 1.58 -4.78
N ASN A 375 -20.78 2.11 -5.07
CA ASN A 375 -22.07 1.70 -4.50
C ASN A 375 -22.16 1.86 -2.98
N SER A 376 -21.37 2.75 -2.36
CA SER A 376 -21.51 3.10 -0.96
C SER A 376 -22.77 3.93 -0.71
N ASN A 377 -23.44 3.69 0.42
CA ASN A 377 -24.59 4.47 0.82
C ASN A 377 -24.14 5.81 1.41
N LEU A 378 -24.08 6.84 0.57
CA LEU A 378 -23.56 8.15 1.00
C LEU A 378 -24.45 8.89 2.00
N ASN A 379 -25.65 8.39 2.31
CA ASN A 379 -26.50 8.99 3.35
C ASN A 379 -25.97 8.71 4.77
N ASP A 380 -25.05 7.77 4.92
CA ASP A 380 -24.54 7.33 6.22
C ASP A 380 -23.32 8.16 6.67
N TYR A 381 -22.94 9.19 5.89
CA TYR A 381 -21.74 10.00 6.12
C TYR A 381 -22.07 11.49 6.17
N ASP A 382 -21.24 12.24 6.91
CA ASP A 382 -21.34 13.69 7.05
C ASP A 382 -20.72 14.40 5.83
N LEU A 383 -21.43 14.34 4.70
CA LEU A 383 -21.08 15.03 3.45
C LEU A 383 -21.99 16.25 3.25
N ASP A 384 -21.48 17.28 2.57
CA ASP A 384 -22.26 18.47 2.25
C ASP A 384 -23.57 18.09 1.52
N PRO A 385 -24.74 18.40 2.09
CA PRO A 385 -26.04 18.14 1.47
C PRO A 385 -26.18 18.73 0.06
N ALA A 386 -25.50 19.84 -0.23
CA ALA A 386 -25.50 20.47 -1.55
C ALA A 386 -24.79 19.60 -2.61
N GLU A 387 -23.81 18.79 -2.20
CA GLU A 387 -23.01 17.95 -3.09
C GLU A 387 -23.50 16.51 -3.19
N LEU A 388 -24.26 16.04 -2.20
CA LEU A 388 -24.65 14.64 -2.04
C LEU A 388 -25.30 14.03 -3.29
N SER A 389 -26.14 14.79 -4.00
CA SER A 389 -26.79 14.32 -5.24
C SER A 389 -25.78 14.04 -6.36
N ARG A 390 -24.79 14.93 -6.51
CA ARG A 390 -23.71 14.80 -7.49
C ARG A 390 -22.76 13.66 -7.12
N LEU A 391 -22.36 13.57 -5.86
CA LEU A 391 -21.48 12.51 -5.36
C LEU A 391 -22.14 11.12 -5.48
N LYS A 392 -23.45 10.98 -5.21
CA LYS A 392 -24.20 9.74 -5.45
C LYS A 392 -24.20 9.31 -6.92
N LYS A 393 -24.19 10.27 -7.85
CA LYS A 393 -24.08 9.98 -9.28
C LYS A 393 -22.67 9.50 -9.65
N GLN A 394 -21.64 10.07 -9.04
CA GLN A 394 -20.23 9.70 -9.24
C GLN A 394 -19.88 8.36 -8.61
N ASN A 395 -20.44 8.01 -7.44
CA ASN A 395 -20.16 6.76 -6.71
C ASN A 395 -20.84 5.51 -7.30
N LYS A 396 -21.34 5.57 -8.54
CA LYS A 396 -21.89 4.39 -9.22
C LYS A 396 -20.76 3.58 -9.82
N VAL A 397 -20.95 2.25 -9.87
CA VAL A 397 -20.05 1.37 -10.64
C VAL A 397 -19.90 1.85 -12.08
N ILE A 398 -18.67 1.73 -12.60
CA ILE A 398 -18.33 2.12 -13.96
C ILE A 398 -19.01 1.14 -14.94
N PRO A 399 -19.96 1.60 -15.78
CA PRO A 399 -20.58 0.74 -16.77
C PRO A 399 -19.58 0.37 -17.86
N ASN A 400 -19.64 -0.86 -18.38
CA ASN A 400 -18.81 -1.33 -19.49
C ASN A 400 -17.29 -1.14 -19.27
N ARG A 401 -16.81 -1.22 -18.01
CA ARG A 401 -15.41 -0.97 -17.66
C ARG A 401 -14.38 -1.72 -18.52
N SER A 402 -14.72 -2.93 -18.99
CA SER A 402 -13.85 -3.80 -19.81
C SER A 402 -13.95 -3.50 -21.31
N HIS A 403 -14.94 -2.72 -21.76
CA HIS A 403 -15.06 -2.27 -23.15
C HIS A 403 -14.26 -0.99 -23.44
N LEU A 404 -13.80 -0.30 -22.38
CA LEU A 404 -12.95 0.89 -22.47
C LEU A 404 -11.47 0.53 -22.71
N VAL A 405 -11.08 -0.71 -22.40
CA VAL A 405 -9.79 -1.27 -22.77
C VAL A 405 -9.81 -1.50 -24.30
N PRO A 406 -8.88 -0.90 -25.08
CA PRO A 406 -8.81 -1.14 -26.50
C PRO A 406 -8.67 -2.65 -26.77
N ARG A 407 -9.62 -3.25 -27.49
CA ARG A 407 -9.53 -4.64 -27.98
C ARG A 407 -8.52 -4.80 -29.14
N VAL A 408 -7.45 -4.02 -29.16
CA VAL A 408 -6.48 -4.00 -30.28
C VAL A 408 -5.51 -5.18 -30.22
N ALA A 409 -5.44 -5.92 -29.10
CA ALA A 409 -4.47 -7.01 -28.93
C ALA A 409 -4.94 -8.42 -29.33
N ASN A 410 -5.95 -8.59 -30.20
CA ASN A 410 -6.45 -9.93 -30.58
C ASN A 410 -6.36 -10.24 -32.09
N THR A 411 -5.31 -9.80 -32.78
CA THR A 411 -5.01 -10.33 -34.13
C THR A 411 -3.78 -11.21 -34.09
N PHE A 412 -3.99 -12.53 -34.07
CA PHE A 412 -2.94 -13.51 -34.29
C PHE A 412 -2.69 -13.64 -35.80
N ALA A 413 -1.56 -13.13 -36.29
CA ALA A 413 -1.08 -13.46 -37.63
C ALA A 413 -0.08 -14.62 -37.53
N LEU A 414 -0.51 -15.80 -37.97
CA LEU A 414 0.33 -16.97 -38.10
C LEU A 414 1.05 -16.88 -39.45
N ILE A 415 2.27 -16.35 -39.45
CA ILE A 415 3.01 -16.15 -40.70
C ILE A 415 3.87 -17.38 -40.96
N TYR A 416 3.58 -18.05 -42.07
CA TYR A 416 4.37 -19.14 -42.62
C TYR A 416 5.08 -18.64 -43.87
N GLY A 417 6.40 -18.44 -43.80
CA GLY A 417 7.14 -17.85 -44.91
C GLY A 417 8.65 -18.00 -44.81
N TRP A 418 9.29 -17.93 -45.97
CA TRP A 418 10.74 -18.05 -46.12
C TRP A 418 11.42 -16.75 -45.71
N ASN A 419 12.38 -16.80 -44.79
CA ASN A 419 13.12 -15.62 -44.37
C ASN A 419 14.20 -15.28 -45.42
N ALA A 420 14.16 -14.07 -46.01
CA ALA A 420 15.08 -13.64 -47.06
C ALA A 420 16.44 -13.12 -46.55
N PHE A 421 16.72 -13.19 -45.24
CA PHE A 421 17.89 -12.54 -44.62
C PHE A 421 18.87 -13.50 -43.91
N THR A 422 18.76 -14.81 -44.10
CA THR A 422 19.76 -15.77 -43.59
C THR A 422 20.11 -16.80 -44.67
N SER A 423 21.40 -17.03 -44.91
CA SER A 423 21.91 -17.91 -45.96
C SER A 423 21.64 -19.41 -45.78
N ASN A 424 21.03 -19.82 -44.67
CA ASN A 424 20.59 -21.20 -44.44
C ASN A 424 19.06 -21.24 -44.36
N GLY A 425 18.42 -21.55 -45.50
CA GLY A 425 16.98 -21.67 -45.64
C GLY A 425 16.41 -22.78 -44.77
N GLY A 426 15.76 -22.40 -43.68
CA GLY A 426 14.92 -23.26 -42.86
C GLY A 426 13.57 -22.59 -42.64
N MET A 427 12.48 -23.36 -42.72
CA MET A 427 11.14 -22.87 -42.42
C MET A 427 11.03 -22.52 -40.94
N LYS A 428 10.53 -21.34 -40.61
CA LYS A 428 10.21 -20.96 -39.24
C LYS A 428 8.77 -20.49 -39.14
N LEU A 429 8.11 -20.92 -38.07
CA LEU A 429 6.82 -20.40 -37.64
C LEU A 429 7.08 -19.12 -36.84
N GLY A 430 6.58 -17.99 -37.31
CA GLY A 430 6.70 -16.70 -36.62
C GLY A 430 5.34 -16.18 -36.19
N LEU A 431 5.21 -15.79 -34.93
CA LEU A 431 4.10 -14.99 -34.42
C LEU A 431 4.58 -13.53 -34.34
N ARG A 432 3.87 -12.62 -35.00
CA ARG A 432 4.16 -11.19 -34.96
C ARG A 432 3.02 -10.46 -34.27
N PHE A 433 3.32 -9.72 -33.21
CA PHE A 433 2.39 -8.79 -32.58
C PHE A 433 2.34 -7.48 -33.37
N HIS A 434 1.17 -6.86 -33.45
CA HIS A 434 1.04 -5.45 -33.80
C HIS A 434 0.67 -4.75 -32.50
N THR A 435 1.60 -3.96 -31.98
CA THR A 435 1.40 -3.01 -30.88
C THR A 435 0.65 -1.80 -31.37
#